data_AF-A0A6L4YL50-F1
#
_entry.id   AF-A0A6L4YL50-F1
#
_cell.length_a   1.000
_cell.length_b   1.000
_cell.length_c   1.000
_cell.angle_alpha   90.00
_cell.angle_beta   90.00
_cell.angle_gamma   90.00
#
_symmetry.space_group_name_H-M   'P 1'
#
loop_
_entity.id
_entity.type
_entity.pdbx_description
1 polymer ?
#
loop_
_entity_poly.entity_id
_entity_poly.type
_entity_poly.pdbx_seq_one_letter_code
_entity_poly.pdbx_strand_id
1 'polypeptide(L)'
;MEWERKTWGASVARQCGLYNPPMSHPTLLPLLAIAALLSLATAGVLLITGQAVPQLPAHLAFALGVMPLILAAMSYFVPVLTRSGAAGVAGLWPPLLAWTGGALAVFSFASDFSPMLLSLAAALGGFAALSLGAWSLDRARHMFGPRHRGLDWYLAALGFLLLALLAVLLMPLFPAQRNALRLFHLHANLLGFVGLTALGTLQVLLPTCLGQVDRDAALRLRRDLKWAVAGALLIAVGASSSLPASASVVAPALALLGTGLYGAVVLRMLHAWYSRFGRDLLLLHGAAPSLTAATLGLLGMLALGAAHGVGWLPARPAVAGFVVAFLLPLVSGAAAHLLPVWLRPGVQGPWHQALRGKLCRWGGARGLLLLLIGLLITLV
;
A
#
# COMPACT_ATOMS: atom_id res chain seq x y z
N MET A 1 25.36 12.72 15.86
CA MET A 1 25.51 12.19 14.49
C MET A 1 26.37 10.92 14.41
N GLU A 2 27.41 10.73 15.25
CA GLU A 2 28.14 9.44 15.33
C GLU A 2 27.32 8.30 15.99
N TRP A 3 26.36 8.66 16.85
CA TRP A 3 25.50 7.73 17.59
C TRP A 3 24.47 7.00 16.71
N GLU A 4 24.03 7.61 15.59
CA GLU A 4 23.11 6.98 14.61
C GLU A 4 23.81 5.91 13.75
N ARG A 5 25.12 6.08 13.48
CA ARG A 5 25.92 5.09 12.72
C ARG A 5 26.06 3.75 13.46
N LYS A 6 26.25 3.78 14.78
CA LYS A 6 26.39 2.57 15.59
C LYS A 6 25.04 1.91 15.90
N THR A 7 23.94 2.67 15.95
CA THR A 7 22.64 2.11 16.36
C THR A 7 21.91 1.37 15.24
N TRP A 8 21.97 1.79 13.98
CA TRP A 8 21.30 1.04 12.91
C TRP A 8 22.00 -0.28 12.55
N GLY A 9 23.33 -0.26 12.39
CA GLY A 9 24.11 -1.49 12.14
C GLY A 9 24.17 -2.44 13.34
N ALA A 10 24.28 -1.90 14.57
CA ALA A 10 24.35 -2.73 15.78
C ALA A 10 23.00 -3.08 16.41
N SER A 11 21.88 -2.42 16.06
CA SER A 11 20.54 -2.84 16.49
C SER A 11 20.09 -4.08 15.72
N VAL A 12 20.47 -4.21 14.45
CA VAL A 12 20.24 -5.44 13.66
C VAL A 12 21.15 -6.58 14.16
N ALA A 13 22.39 -6.26 14.55
CA ALA A 13 23.33 -7.27 15.07
C ALA A 13 23.04 -7.71 16.53
N ARG A 14 22.59 -6.81 17.42
CA ARG A 14 22.31 -7.16 18.84
C ARG A 14 20.99 -7.90 19.07
N GLN A 15 20.04 -7.84 18.13
CA GLN A 15 18.87 -8.71 18.16
C GLN A 15 19.20 -10.19 17.88
N CYS A 16 20.43 -10.51 17.44
CA CYS A 16 20.84 -11.88 17.12
C CYS A 16 21.65 -12.57 18.25
N GLY A 17 21.90 -11.90 19.39
CA GLY A 17 22.87 -12.36 20.38
C GLY A 17 22.31 -13.11 21.60
N LEU A 18 21.18 -12.68 22.17
CA LEU A 18 20.72 -13.18 23.48
C LEU A 18 19.20 -13.04 23.63
N TYR A 19 18.44 -13.71 22.77
CA TYR A 19 17.06 -14.12 23.08
C TYR A 19 16.60 -15.06 21.98
N ASN A 20 16.13 -16.24 22.34
CA ASN A 20 15.36 -17.09 21.44
C ASN A 20 13.89 -16.67 21.64
N PRO A 21 13.32 -15.73 20.87
CA PRO A 21 11.92 -15.38 21.08
C PRO A 21 11.05 -16.58 20.71
N PRO A 22 9.98 -16.87 21.47
CA PRO A 22 9.01 -17.87 21.07
C PRO A 22 8.45 -17.49 19.69
N MET A 23 8.43 -18.49 18.81
CA MET A 23 8.02 -18.46 17.40
C MET A 23 7.19 -17.23 16.99
N SER A 24 7.82 -16.21 16.43
CA SER A 24 7.12 -15.32 15.50
C SER A 24 6.79 -16.16 14.27
N HIS A 25 5.53 -16.60 14.10
CA HIS A 25 5.09 -17.49 13.02
C HIS A 25 5.72 -17.10 11.67
N PRO A 26 6.80 -17.78 11.23
CA PRO A 26 7.60 -17.34 10.08
C PRO A 26 6.85 -17.55 8.76
N THR A 27 5.66 -18.14 8.80
CA THR A 27 4.89 -18.58 7.65
C THR A 27 3.80 -17.61 7.20
N LEU A 28 3.25 -16.76 8.08
CA LEU A 28 2.07 -15.95 7.73
C LEU A 28 2.38 -14.90 6.64
N LEU A 29 3.47 -14.14 6.78
CA LEU A 29 3.87 -13.12 5.79
C LEU A 29 4.14 -13.72 4.41
N PRO A 30 4.96 -14.78 4.28
CA PRO A 30 5.13 -15.49 3.01
C PRO A 30 3.80 -15.97 2.40
N LEU A 31 2.91 -16.55 3.22
CA LEU A 31 1.61 -17.03 2.74
C LEU A 31 0.72 -15.89 2.24
N LEU A 32 0.66 -14.77 2.96
CA LEU A 32 -0.11 -13.60 2.54
C LEU A 32 0.50 -12.93 1.29
N ALA A 33 1.82 -12.96 1.13
CA ALA A 33 2.47 -12.47 -0.08
C ALA A 33 2.12 -13.35 -1.30
N ILE A 34 2.15 -14.67 -1.15
CA ILE A 34 1.73 -15.61 -2.18
C ILE A 34 0.24 -15.43 -2.49
N ALA A 35 -0.61 -15.36 -1.46
CA ALA A 35 -2.04 -15.15 -1.60
C ALA A 35 -2.34 -13.83 -2.33
N ALA A 36 -1.64 -12.74 -2.00
CA ALA A 36 -1.80 -11.46 -2.69
C ALA A 36 -1.41 -11.56 -4.18
N LEU A 37 -0.29 -12.23 -4.51
CA LEU A 37 0.11 -12.43 -5.89
C LEU A 37 -0.89 -13.28 -6.67
N LEU A 38 -1.40 -14.36 -6.07
CA LEU A 38 -2.45 -15.20 -6.66
C LEU A 38 -3.74 -14.40 -6.86
N SER A 39 -4.19 -13.64 -5.85
CA SER A 39 -5.37 -12.79 -5.95
C SER A 39 -5.25 -11.72 -7.03
N LEU A 40 -4.07 -11.09 -7.17
CA LEU A 40 -3.81 -10.10 -8.23
C LEU A 40 -3.80 -10.75 -9.61
N ALA A 41 -3.20 -11.94 -9.75
CA ALA A 41 -3.20 -12.69 -11.00
C ALA A 41 -4.63 -13.11 -11.39
N THR A 42 -5.39 -13.70 -10.47
CA THR A 42 -6.78 -14.10 -10.70
C THR A 42 -7.67 -12.90 -11.01
N ALA A 43 -7.51 -11.78 -10.29
CA ALA A 43 -8.23 -10.55 -10.60
C ALA A 43 -7.90 -10.03 -12.00
N GLY A 44 -6.63 -10.07 -12.42
CA GLY A 44 -6.21 -9.73 -13.77
C GLY A 44 -6.87 -10.60 -14.83
N VAL A 45 -6.90 -11.93 -14.63
CA VAL A 45 -7.59 -12.87 -15.53
C VAL A 45 -9.08 -12.52 -15.64
N LEU A 46 -9.77 -12.35 -14.52
CA LEU A 46 -11.20 -12.02 -14.50
C LEU A 46 -11.52 -10.67 -15.18
N LEU A 47 -10.63 -9.68 -15.04
CA LEU A 47 -10.78 -8.38 -15.71
C LEU A 47 -10.58 -8.51 -17.22
N ILE A 48 -9.65 -9.33 -17.67
CA ILE A 48 -9.37 -9.56 -19.09
C ILE A 48 -10.48 -10.38 -19.75
N THR A 49 -10.97 -11.43 -19.09
CA THR A 49 -12.01 -12.30 -19.65
C THR A 49 -13.40 -11.68 -19.60
N GLY A 50 -13.62 -10.68 -18.74
CA GLY A 50 -14.92 -10.03 -18.56
C GLY A 50 -15.99 -10.94 -17.97
N GLN A 51 -15.61 -12.09 -17.41
CA GLN A 51 -16.54 -13.12 -16.92
C GLN A 51 -17.14 -12.83 -15.55
N ALA A 52 -16.76 -11.72 -14.91
CA ALA A 52 -17.21 -11.34 -13.57
C ALA A 52 -17.72 -9.91 -13.52
N VAL A 53 -18.62 -9.64 -12.56
CA VAL A 53 -19.00 -8.26 -12.21
C VAL A 53 -17.75 -7.49 -11.78
N PRO A 54 -17.54 -6.23 -12.19
CA PRO A 54 -16.27 -5.50 -11.96
C PRO A 54 -15.82 -5.40 -10.49
N GLN A 55 -16.77 -5.47 -9.56
CA GLN A 55 -16.52 -5.43 -8.13
C GLN A 55 -15.79 -6.68 -7.63
N LEU A 56 -16.07 -7.85 -8.19
CA LEU A 56 -15.47 -9.11 -7.76
C LEU A 56 -13.93 -9.12 -7.94
N PRO A 57 -13.36 -8.88 -9.13
CA PRO A 57 -11.90 -8.87 -9.29
C PRO A 57 -11.26 -7.72 -8.51
N ALA A 58 -11.91 -6.57 -8.36
CA ALA A 58 -11.42 -5.49 -7.53
C ALA A 58 -11.30 -5.93 -6.05
N HIS A 59 -12.34 -6.54 -5.47
CA HIS A 59 -12.28 -6.98 -4.07
C HIS A 59 -11.35 -8.18 -3.88
N LEU A 60 -11.21 -9.03 -4.90
CA LEU A 60 -10.21 -10.10 -4.89
C LEU A 60 -8.79 -9.52 -4.79
N ALA A 61 -8.44 -8.57 -5.66
CA ALA A 61 -7.14 -7.90 -5.64
C ALA A 61 -6.91 -7.12 -4.34
N PHE A 62 -7.84 -6.25 -3.96
CA PHE A 62 -7.63 -5.29 -2.87
C PHE A 62 -7.99 -5.84 -1.50
N ALA A 63 -9.19 -6.39 -1.32
CA ALA A 63 -9.68 -6.77 0.00
C ALA A 63 -9.11 -8.13 0.45
N LEU A 64 -9.09 -9.14 -0.43
CA LEU A 64 -8.57 -10.47 -0.10
C LEU A 64 -7.06 -10.58 -0.26
N GLY A 65 -6.48 -9.88 -1.25
CA GLY A 65 -5.04 -9.92 -1.52
C GLY A 65 -4.24 -8.83 -0.78
N VAL A 66 -4.34 -7.59 -1.25
CA VAL A 66 -3.42 -6.51 -0.89
C VAL A 66 -3.63 -6.00 0.54
N MET A 67 -4.86 -5.83 1.01
CA MET A 67 -5.16 -5.33 2.35
C MET A 67 -4.55 -6.20 3.47
N PRO A 68 -4.80 -7.51 3.55
CA PRO A 68 -4.19 -8.33 4.60
C PRO A 68 -2.66 -8.39 4.49
N LEU A 69 -2.10 -8.39 3.27
CA LEU A 69 -0.65 -8.28 3.08
C LEU A 69 -0.11 -6.95 3.63
N ILE A 70 -0.78 -5.82 3.38
CA ILE A 70 -0.38 -4.51 3.90
C ILE A 70 -0.43 -4.52 5.43
N LEU A 71 -1.51 -5.01 6.04
CA LEU A 71 -1.61 -5.06 7.50
C LEU A 71 -0.54 -5.97 8.11
N ALA A 72 -0.23 -7.11 7.49
CA ALA A 72 0.86 -7.97 7.92
C ALA A 72 2.22 -7.28 7.80
N ALA A 73 2.47 -6.56 6.71
CA ALA A 73 3.70 -5.79 6.51
C ALA A 73 3.82 -4.66 7.54
N MET A 74 2.72 -3.96 7.86
CA MET A 74 2.69 -2.97 8.94
C MET A 74 3.01 -3.63 10.29
N SER A 75 2.38 -4.76 10.64
CA SER A 75 2.70 -5.52 11.87
C SER A 75 4.18 -5.90 11.94
N TYR A 76 4.81 -6.21 10.80
CA TYR A 76 6.24 -6.51 10.71
C TYR A 76 7.13 -5.29 10.91
N PHE A 77 6.79 -4.15 10.29
CA PHE A 77 7.62 -2.95 10.32
C PHE A 77 7.41 -2.08 11.57
N VAL A 78 6.24 -2.10 12.21
CA VAL A 78 5.95 -1.29 13.41
C VAL A 78 6.97 -1.51 14.53
N PRO A 79 7.38 -2.74 14.89
CA PRO A 79 8.46 -2.98 15.85
C PRO A 79 9.76 -2.27 15.50
N VAL A 80 10.15 -2.27 14.22
CA VAL A 80 11.35 -1.59 13.72
C VAL A 80 11.20 -0.07 13.85
N LEU A 81 10.05 0.48 13.46
CA LEU A 81 9.75 1.91 13.50
C LEU A 81 9.64 2.47 14.92
N THR A 82 9.28 1.61 15.87
CA THR A 82 9.14 1.94 17.31
C THR A 82 10.34 1.50 18.14
N ARG A 83 11.37 0.88 17.54
CA ARG A 83 12.53 0.33 18.26
C ARG A 83 12.12 -0.55 19.45
N SER A 84 11.05 -1.32 19.29
CA SER A 84 10.47 -2.18 20.32
C SER A 84 10.76 -3.66 20.05
N GLY A 85 10.41 -4.54 20.99
CA GLY A 85 10.56 -5.99 20.83
C GLY A 85 9.72 -6.55 19.67
N ALA A 86 9.87 -7.83 19.32
CA ALA A 86 9.11 -8.45 18.23
C ALA A 86 7.58 -8.29 18.41
N ALA A 87 6.82 -8.39 17.30
CA ALA A 87 5.38 -8.10 17.30
C ALA A 87 4.55 -8.98 18.27
N GLY A 88 5.01 -10.22 18.52
CA GLY A 88 4.27 -11.20 19.29
C GLY A 88 2.97 -11.63 18.61
N VAL A 89 2.08 -12.31 19.35
CA VAL A 89 0.80 -12.84 18.83
C VAL A 89 -0.16 -11.71 18.42
N ALA A 90 -0.11 -10.56 19.11
CA ALA A 90 -0.97 -9.41 18.81
C ALA A 90 -0.83 -8.92 17.36
N GLY A 91 0.36 -9.02 16.77
CA GLY A 91 0.60 -8.61 15.38
C GLY A 91 -0.04 -9.51 14.31
N LEU A 92 -0.54 -10.70 14.70
CA LEU A 92 -1.14 -11.69 13.79
C LEU A 92 -2.62 -11.47 13.54
N TRP A 93 -3.34 -10.95 14.53
CA TRP A 93 -4.79 -10.81 14.46
C TRP A 93 -5.26 -9.84 13.38
N PRO A 94 -4.67 -8.64 13.22
CA PRO A 94 -5.12 -7.69 12.20
C PRO A 94 -5.10 -8.26 10.77
N PRO A 95 -4.01 -8.86 10.25
CA PRO A 95 -4.03 -9.41 8.91
C PRO A 95 -4.98 -10.58 8.73
N LEU A 96 -5.21 -11.41 9.76
CA LEU A 96 -6.18 -12.51 9.70
C LEU A 96 -7.62 -12.00 9.65
N LEU A 97 -7.98 -11.02 10.49
CA LEU A 97 -9.29 -10.37 10.45
C LEU A 97 -9.55 -9.71 9.09
N ALA A 98 -8.55 -9.02 8.55
CA ALA A 98 -8.61 -8.42 7.22
C ALA A 98 -8.78 -9.46 6.11
N TRP A 99 -8.07 -10.58 6.18
CA TRP A 99 -8.19 -11.66 5.20
C TRP A 99 -9.60 -12.29 5.24
N THR A 100 -10.12 -12.58 6.43
CA THR A 100 -11.50 -13.08 6.61
C THR A 100 -12.54 -12.09 6.10
N GLY A 101 -12.39 -10.80 6.40
CA GLY A 101 -13.26 -9.76 5.85
C GLY A 101 -13.18 -9.69 4.32
N GLY A 102 -11.97 -9.76 3.75
CA GLY A 102 -11.76 -9.82 2.31
C GLY A 102 -12.44 -11.04 1.66
N ALA A 103 -12.37 -12.20 2.30
CA ALA A 103 -13.01 -13.43 1.83
C ALA A 103 -14.54 -13.29 1.83
N LEU A 104 -15.12 -12.70 2.88
CA LEU A 104 -16.56 -12.41 2.94
C LEU A 104 -17.00 -11.41 1.87
N ALA A 105 -16.20 -10.36 1.61
CA ALA A 105 -16.49 -9.41 0.54
C ALA A 105 -16.47 -10.08 -0.84
N VAL A 106 -15.44 -10.89 -1.13
CA VAL A 106 -15.34 -11.66 -2.37
C VAL A 106 -16.52 -12.63 -2.50
N PHE A 107 -16.84 -13.37 -1.44
CA PHE A 107 -17.95 -14.31 -1.44
C PHE A 107 -19.29 -13.60 -1.69
N SER A 108 -19.50 -12.41 -1.09
CA SER A 108 -20.68 -11.59 -1.36
C SER A 108 -20.82 -11.25 -2.85
N PHE A 109 -19.75 -10.93 -3.56
CA PHE A 109 -19.83 -10.63 -5.01
C PHE A 109 -19.83 -11.87 -5.91
N ALA A 110 -19.30 -13.00 -5.44
CA ALA A 110 -19.22 -14.24 -6.22
C ALA A 110 -20.53 -15.04 -6.18
N SER A 111 -21.38 -14.83 -5.16
CA SER A 111 -22.71 -15.41 -5.02
C SER A 111 -23.80 -14.40 -5.38
N ASP A 112 -25.03 -14.66 -4.96
CA ASP A 112 -26.14 -13.70 -5.02
C ASP A 112 -25.90 -12.57 -4.01
N PHE A 113 -25.26 -11.49 -4.48
CA PHE A 113 -24.92 -10.27 -3.74
C PHE A 113 -25.60 -10.10 -2.38
N SER A 114 -24.81 -10.11 -1.30
CA SER A 114 -25.31 -9.97 0.08
C SER A 114 -24.81 -8.69 0.76
N PRO A 115 -25.69 -7.69 1.02
CA PRO A 115 -25.35 -6.49 1.76
C PRO A 115 -24.88 -6.78 3.19
N MET A 116 -25.47 -7.78 3.84
CA MET A 116 -25.11 -8.18 5.20
C MET A 116 -23.66 -8.67 5.26
N LEU A 117 -23.26 -9.54 4.32
CA LEU A 117 -21.88 -10.04 4.25
C LEU A 117 -20.89 -8.92 3.96
N LEU A 118 -21.26 -7.94 3.13
CA LEU A 118 -20.42 -6.80 2.83
C LEU A 118 -20.25 -5.87 4.06
N SER A 119 -21.31 -5.66 4.83
CA SER A 119 -21.25 -4.92 6.10
C SER A 119 -20.38 -5.66 7.14
N LEU A 120 -20.52 -6.98 7.25
CA LEU A 120 -19.70 -7.79 8.13
C LEU A 120 -18.22 -7.76 7.71
N ALA A 121 -17.96 -7.86 6.40
CA ALA A 121 -16.62 -7.70 5.84
C ALA A 121 -16.00 -6.34 6.20
N ALA A 122 -16.77 -5.25 6.05
CA ALA A 122 -16.33 -3.91 6.39
C ALA A 122 -16.08 -3.74 7.89
N ALA A 123 -16.94 -4.33 8.74
CA ALA A 123 -16.75 -4.32 10.19
C ALA A 123 -15.45 -5.06 10.60
N LEU A 124 -15.21 -6.26 10.06
CA LEU A 124 -13.98 -7.03 10.33
C LEU A 124 -12.72 -6.27 9.87
N GLY A 125 -12.74 -5.68 8.68
CA GLY A 125 -11.65 -4.81 8.21
C GLY A 125 -11.45 -3.59 9.12
N GLY A 126 -12.54 -3.00 9.62
CA GLY A 126 -12.49 -1.87 10.55
C GLY A 126 -11.88 -2.25 11.89
N PHE A 127 -12.28 -3.39 12.45
CA PHE A 127 -11.66 -3.94 13.67
C PHE A 127 -10.18 -4.29 13.45
N ALA A 128 -9.81 -4.84 12.30
CA ALA A 128 -8.42 -5.08 11.94
C ALA A 128 -7.61 -3.77 11.94
N ALA A 129 -8.13 -2.72 11.31
CA ALA A 129 -7.47 -1.41 11.25
C ALA A 129 -7.37 -0.74 12.63
N LEU A 130 -8.44 -0.75 13.43
CA LEU A 130 -8.46 -0.21 14.79
C LEU A 130 -7.48 -0.94 15.70
N SER A 131 -7.49 -2.28 15.70
CA SER A 131 -6.61 -3.09 16.54
C SER A 131 -5.14 -2.86 16.18
N LEU A 132 -4.79 -2.82 14.90
CA LEU A 132 -3.42 -2.53 14.48
C LEU A 132 -3.00 -1.10 14.82
N GLY A 133 -3.89 -0.12 14.62
CA GLY A 133 -3.63 1.28 14.95
C GLY A 133 -3.42 1.49 16.45
N ALA A 134 -4.30 0.92 17.27
CA ALA A 134 -4.21 0.97 18.73
C ALA A 134 -2.92 0.32 19.23
N TRP A 135 -2.60 -0.88 18.73
CA TRP A 135 -1.37 -1.59 19.06
C TRP A 135 -0.11 -0.81 18.63
N SER A 136 -0.15 -0.18 17.46
CA SER A 136 0.95 0.65 16.96
C SER A 136 1.17 1.90 17.82
N LEU A 137 0.09 2.55 18.25
CA LEU A 137 0.14 3.70 19.16
C LEU A 137 0.64 3.31 20.55
N ASP A 138 0.17 2.19 21.08
CA ASP A 138 0.61 1.67 22.37
C ASP A 138 2.13 1.43 22.37
N ARG A 139 2.66 0.79 21.33
CA ARG A 139 4.11 0.61 21.18
C ARG A 139 4.86 1.94 21.05
N ALA A 140 4.29 2.91 20.35
CA ALA A 140 4.92 4.22 20.20
C ALA A 140 5.01 4.98 21.55
N ARG A 141 4.08 4.75 22.48
CA ARG A 141 4.11 5.34 23.83
C ARG A 141 5.24 4.78 24.69
N HIS A 142 5.63 3.54 24.46
CA HIS A 142 6.67 2.84 25.25
C HIS A 142 8.07 2.92 24.62
N MET A 143 8.25 3.71 23.56
CA MET A 143 9.53 3.82 22.87
C MET A 143 10.43 4.90 23.48
N PHE A 144 11.72 4.62 23.55
CA PHE A 144 12.73 5.62 23.87
C PHE A 144 13.02 6.55 22.68
N GLY A 145 12.92 7.86 22.90
CA GLY A 145 13.19 8.90 21.91
C GLY A 145 12.04 9.17 20.91
N PRO A 146 12.24 10.07 19.93
CA PRO A 146 11.19 10.45 18.99
C PRO A 146 10.84 9.31 18.03
N ARG A 147 9.56 9.23 17.65
CA ARG A 147 9.04 8.14 16.81
C ARG A 147 9.47 8.30 15.37
N HIS A 148 9.77 7.19 14.71
CA HIS A 148 10.09 7.23 13.28
C HIS A 148 8.88 7.74 12.50
N ARG A 149 9.11 8.68 11.58
CA ARG A 149 8.03 9.36 10.84
C ARG A 149 7.26 8.43 9.90
N GLY A 150 7.86 7.32 9.50
CA GLY A 150 7.14 6.25 8.78
C GLY A 150 5.92 5.71 9.54
N LEU A 151 5.92 5.74 10.89
CA LEU A 151 4.75 5.33 11.67
C LEU A 151 3.57 6.29 11.47
N ASP A 152 3.85 7.59 11.31
CA ASP A 152 2.81 8.60 11.06
C ASP A 152 2.07 8.31 9.75
N TRP A 153 2.77 7.79 8.74
CA TRP A 153 2.19 7.39 7.45
C TRP A 153 1.30 6.15 7.57
N TYR A 154 1.71 5.15 8.36
CA TYR A 154 0.86 3.98 8.62
C TYR A 154 -0.40 4.34 9.37
N LEU A 155 -0.31 5.19 10.40
CA LEU A 155 -1.49 5.66 11.14
C LEU A 155 -2.44 6.47 10.25
N ALA A 156 -1.91 7.33 9.38
CA ALA A 156 -2.72 8.05 8.40
C ALA A 156 -3.41 7.09 7.42
N ALA A 157 -2.69 6.10 6.88
CA ALA A 157 -3.25 5.09 6.00
C ALA A 157 -4.36 4.27 6.67
N LEU A 158 -4.16 3.85 7.93
CA LEU A 158 -5.20 3.16 8.71
C LEU A 158 -6.42 4.06 8.96
N GLY A 159 -6.21 5.36 9.19
CA GLY A 159 -7.31 6.33 9.27
C GLY A 159 -8.14 6.39 7.98
N PHE A 160 -7.48 6.42 6.81
CA PHE A 160 -8.18 6.36 5.52
C PHE A 160 -8.89 5.03 5.28
N LEU A 161 -8.31 3.90 5.71
CA LEU A 161 -8.98 2.61 5.66
C LEU A 161 -10.26 2.63 6.49
N LEU A 162 -10.22 3.19 7.71
CA LEU A 162 -11.41 3.33 8.56
C LEU A 162 -12.48 4.21 7.92
N LEU A 163 -12.10 5.35 7.33
CA LEU A 163 -13.04 6.21 6.60
C LEU A 163 -13.66 5.50 5.40
N ALA A 164 -12.86 4.74 4.65
CA ALA A 164 -13.35 3.98 3.50
C ALA A 164 -14.32 2.87 3.92
N LEU A 165 -14.04 2.15 5.01
CA LEU A 165 -14.91 1.08 5.51
C LEU A 165 -16.17 1.63 6.18
N LEU A 166 -16.07 2.77 6.87
CA LEU A 166 -17.23 3.50 7.36
C LEU A 166 -18.17 3.87 6.22
N ALA A 167 -17.65 4.35 5.09
CA ALA A 167 -18.47 4.65 3.92
C ALA A 167 -19.26 3.41 3.44
N VAL A 168 -18.68 2.20 3.49
CA VAL A 168 -19.38 0.94 3.17
C VAL A 168 -20.51 0.66 4.16
N LEU A 169 -20.26 0.81 5.46
CA LEU A 169 -21.28 0.63 6.50
C LEU A 169 -22.43 1.64 6.39
N LEU A 170 -22.17 2.83 5.84
CA LEU A 170 -23.18 3.87 5.63
C LEU A 170 -24.00 3.67 4.35
N MET A 171 -23.52 2.91 3.36
CA MET A 171 -24.24 2.72 2.09
C MET A 171 -25.68 2.17 2.25
N PRO A 172 -25.96 1.19 3.14
CA PRO A 172 -27.32 0.73 3.37
C PRO A 172 -28.20 1.75 4.09
N LEU A 173 -27.60 2.62 4.91
CA LEU A 173 -28.31 3.63 5.71
C LEU A 173 -28.66 4.89 4.88
N PHE A 174 -27.86 5.19 3.85
CA PHE A 174 -28.04 6.34 2.97
C PHE A 174 -28.10 5.92 1.48
N PRO A 175 -29.19 5.25 1.03
CA PRO A 175 -29.31 4.77 -0.34
C PRO A 175 -29.14 5.87 -1.40
N ALA A 176 -29.65 7.08 -1.11
CA ALA A 176 -29.53 8.25 -1.99
C ALA A 176 -28.07 8.68 -2.22
N GLN A 177 -27.17 8.41 -1.25
CA GLN A 177 -25.76 8.77 -1.32
C GLN A 177 -24.85 7.58 -1.67
N ARG A 178 -25.42 6.40 -1.99
CA ARG A 178 -24.67 5.17 -2.21
C ARG A 178 -23.54 5.34 -3.24
N ASN A 179 -23.79 6.03 -4.34
CA ASN A 179 -22.76 6.26 -5.37
C ASN A 179 -21.63 7.18 -4.88
N ALA A 180 -21.97 8.25 -4.17
CA ALA A 180 -20.99 9.15 -3.55
C ALA A 180 -20.11 8.37 -2.55
N LEU A 181 -20.74 7.63 -1.62
CA LEU A 181 -20.03 6.79 -0.65
C LEU A 181 -19.15 5.74 -1.32
N ARG A 182 -19.58 5.14 -2.44
CA ARG A 182 -18.79 4.17 -3.21
C ARG A 182 -17.54 4.81 -3.82
N LEU A 183 -17.67 6.00 -4.40
CA LEU A 183 -16.54 6.73 -4.98
C LEU A 183 -15.58 7.22 -3.90
N PHE A 184 -16.11 7.68 -2.77
CA PHE A 184 -15.30 8.04 -1.60
C PHE A 184 -14.51 6.83 -1.09
N HIS A 185 -15.19 5.69 -0.86
CA HIS A 185 -14.56 4.43 -0.46
C HIS A 185 -13.43 4.04 -1.41
N LEU A 186 -13.68 4.07 -2.72
CA LEU A 186 -12.70 3.73 -3.74
C LEU A 186 -11.42 4.58 -3.61
N HIS A 187 -11.54 5.90 -3.63
CA HIS A 187 -10.38 6.79 -3.61
C HIS A 187 -9.68 6.83 -2.24
N ALA A 188 -10.45 6.82 -1.15
CA ALA A 188 -9.90 6.73 0.20
C ALA A 188 -9.11 5.44 0.39
N ASN A 189 -9.57 4.31 -0.17
CA ASN A 189 -8.87 3.04 -0.10
C ASN A 189 -7.62 3.02 -1.01
N LEU A 190 -7.74 3.43 -2.28
CA LEU A 190 -6.64 3.37 -3.25
C LEU A 190 -5.50 4.35 -2.94
N LEU A 191 -5.82 5.62 -2.68
CA LEU A 191 -4.80 6.66 -2.49
C LEU A 191 -4.48 6.90 -1.02
N GLY A 192 -5.51 6.83 -0.16
CA GLY A 192 -5.40 7.03 1.27
C GLY A 192 -4.80 5.83 2.00
N PHE A 193 -5.39 4.64 1.88
CA PHE A 193 -4.85 3.45 2.54
C PHE A 193 -3.65 2.87 1.78
N VAL A 194 -3.87 2.39 0.55
CA VAL A 194 -2.83 1.71 -0.24
C VAL A 194 -1.70 2.68 -0.62
N GLY A 195 -2.05 3.84 -1.17
CA GLY A 195 -1.08 4.85 -1.62
C GLY A 195 -0.20 5.39 -0.49
N LEU A 196 -0.78 5.86 0.63
CA LEU A 196 0.02 6.37 1.76
C LEU A 196 0.88 5.27 2.39
N THR A 197 0.36 4.04 2.51
CA THR A 197 1.18 2.91 2.98
C THR A 197 2.40 2.73 2.06
N ALA A 198 2.17 2.65 0.75
CA ALA A 198 3.23 2.46 -0.22
C ALA A 198 4.27 3.59 -0.16
N LEU A 199 3.84 4.86 -0.21
CA LEU A 199 4.74 6.00 -0.14
C LEU A 199 5.53 6.07 1.18
N GLY A 200 4.90 5.72 2.30
CA GLY A 200 5.56 5.63 3.60
C GLY A 200 6.65 4.55 3.64
N THR A 201 6.35 3.35 3.13
CA THR A 201 7.28 2.21 3.11
C THR A 201 8.40 2.38 2.08
N LEU A 202 8.06 2.84 0.88
CA LEU A 202 8.97 2.95 -0.26
C LEU A 202 10.18 3.84 0.05
N GLN A 203 9.99 4.93 0.80
CA GLN A 203 11.09 5.83 1.18
C GLN A 203 12.17 5.16 2.04
N VAL A 204 11.87 4.04 2.69
CA VAL A 204 12.84 3.25 3.46
C VAL A 204 13.23 1.99 2.71
N LEU A 205 12.28 1.35 2.04
CA LEU A 205 12.49 0.08 1.37
C LEU A 205 13.39 0.22 0.14
N LEU A 206 13.22 1.26 -0.68
CA LEU A 206 14.04 1.41 -1.88
C LEU A 206 15.54 1.58 -1.57
N PRO A 207 15.96 2.48 -0.65
CA PRO A 207 17.36 2.55 -0.24
C PRO A 207 17.88 1.22 0.35
N THR A 208 17.04 0.52 1.12
CA THR A 208 17.36 -0.80 1.68
C THR A 208 17.63 -1.84 0.58
N CYS A 209 16.82 -1.84 -0.49
CA CYS A 209 17.02 -2.69 -1.65
C CYS A 209 18.36 -2.45 -2.36
N LEU A 210 18.85 -1.21 -2.34
CA LEU A 210 20.14 -0.82 -2.91
C LEU A 210 21.31 -1.03 -1.96
N GLY A 211 21.06 -1.37 -0.68
CA GLY A 211 22.10 -1.40 0.35
C GLY A 211 22.69 -0.02 0.65
N GLN A 212 21.95 1.05 0.35
CA GLN A 212 22.39 2.42 0.50
C GLN A 212 21.57 3.16 1.57
N VAL A 213 22.17 4.19 2.16
CA VAL A 213 21.52 5.02 3.18
C VAL A 213 20.95 6.30 2.53
N ASP A 214 19.70 6.61 2.86
CA ASP A 214 19.05 7.88 2.55
C ASP A 214 18.89 8.73 3.81
N ARG A 215 19.75 9.72 3.96
CA ARG A 215 19.81 10.58 5.17
C ARG A 215 18.60 11.51 5.29
N ASP A 216 17.96 11.83 4.17
CA ASP A 216 16.88 12.82 4.13
C ASP A 216 15.49 12.18 4.16
N ALA A 217 15.39 10.85 4.10
CA ALA A 217 14.12 10.12 4.09
C ALA A 217 13.21 10.50 5.27
N ALA A 218 13.75 10.57 6.49
CA ALA A 218 12.96 10.94 7.68
C ALA A 218 12.40 12.38 7.60
N LEU A 219 13.19 13.31 7.07
CA LEU A 219 12.76 14.71 6.89
C LEU A 219 11.68 14.82 5.81
N ARG A 220 11.86 14.13 4.67
CA ARG A 220 10.87 14.09 3.59
C ARG A 220 9.56 13.46 4.06
N LEU A 221 9.61 12.32 4.75
CA LEU A 221 8.45 11.68 5.37
C LEU A 221 7.69 12.65 6.28
N ARG A 222 8.38 13.44 7.12
CA ARG A 222 7.74 14.44 7.99
C ARG A 222 7.05 15.55 7.19
N ARG A 223 7.77 16.14 6.22
CA ARG A 223 7.31 17.31 5.47
C ARG A 223 6.13 16.96 4.56
N ASP A 224 6.19 15.78 3.95
CA ASP A 224 5.32 15.42 2.83
C ASP A 224 4.01 14.75 3.30
N LEU A 225 3.96 14.23 4.54
CA LEU A 225 2.77 13.57 5.09
C LEU A 225 1.50 14.44 4.98
N LYS A 226 1.55 15.69 5.44
CA LYS A 226 0.38 16.58 5.44
C LYS A 226 -0.16 16.82 4.02
N TRP A 227 0.74 16.89 3.04
CA TRP A 227 0.38 17.11 1.64
C TRP A 227 -0.19 15.86 1.00
N ALA A 228 0.36 14.69 1.31
CA ALA A 228 -0.16 13.42 0.82
C ALA A 228 -1.55 13.12 1.42
N VAL A 229 -1.74 13.36 2.73
CA VAL A 229 -3.02 13.21 3.42
C VAL A 229 -4.06 14.19 2.87
N ALA A 230 -3.71 15.48 2.77
CA ALA A 230 -4.61 16.48 2.20
C ALA A 230 -4.97 16.14 0.74
N GLY A 231 -3.98 15.75 -0.06
CA GLY A 231 -4.19 15.36 -1.45
C GLY A 231 -5.15 14.18 -1.60
N ALA A 232 -4.94 13.10 -0.83
CA ALA A 232 -5.81 11.92 -0.85
C ALA A 232 -7.24 12.26 -0.41
N LEU A 233 -7.40 13.09 0.63
CA LEU A 233 -8.72 13.50 1.11
C LEU A 233 -9.46 14.37 0.10
N LEU A 234 -8.77 15.36 -0.49
CA LEU A 234 -9.33 16.24 -1.51
C LEU A 234 -9.75 15.46 -2.77
N ILE A 235 -8.95 14.48 -3.21
CA ILE A 235 -9.34 13.58 -4.29
C ILE A 235 -10.58 12.78 -3.91
N ALA A 236 -10.59 12.14 -2.74
CA ALA A 236 -11.71 11.30 -2.32
C ALA A 236 -13.02 12.09 -2.20
N VAL A 237 -12.97 13.27 -1.57
CA VAL A 237 -14.14 14.15 -1.43
C VAL A 237 -14.56 14.69 -2.78
N GLY A 238 -13.64 15.28 -3.56
CA GLY A 238 -13.93 15.87 -4.86
C GLY A 238 -14.53 14.86 -5.85
N ALA A 239 -13.99 13.64 -5.92
CA ALA A 239 -14.50 12.58 -6.78
C ALA A 239 -15.84 11.99 -6.30
N SER A 240 -16.14 12.08 -5.01
CA SER A 240 -17.40 11.57 -4.43
C SER A 240 -18.55 12.59 -4.38
N SER A 241 -18.26 13.85 -4.67
CA SER A 241 -19.16 14.97 -4.38
C SER A 241 -20.41 14.92 -5.25
N SER A 242 -21.57 14.74 -4.62
CA SER A 242 -22.89 14.98 -5.22
C SER A 242 -23.36 16.40 -4.94
N LEU A 243 -22.53 17.40 -5.31
CA LEU A 243 -22.86 18.80 -5.06
C LEU A 243 -24.03 19.27 -5.95
N PRO A 244 -24.86 20.21 -5.47
CA PRO A 244 -25.89 20.85 -6.29
C PRO A 244 -25.27 21.49 -7.55
N ALA A 245 -26.07 21.64 -8.62
CA ALA A 245 -25.60 22.16 -9.91
C ALA A 245 -24.87 23.51 -9.80
N SER A 246 -25.28 24.36 -8.84
CA SER A 246 -24.65 25.66 -8.54
C SER A 246 -23.21 25.56 -8.01
N ALA A 247 -22.79 24.41 -7.49
CA ALA A 247 -21.45 24.15 -6.96
C ALA A 247 -20.70 23.05 -7.76
N SER A 248 -21.18 22.73 -8.96
CA SER A 248 -20.64 21.64 -9.80
C SER A 248 -19.16 21.79 -10.16
N VAL A 249 -18.64 23.01 -10.26
CA VAL A 249 -17.22 23.28 -10.56
C VAL A 249 -16.30 23.00 -9.36
N VAL A 250 -16.83 23.08 -8.13
CA VAL A 250 -16.02 22.93 -6.90
C VAL A 250 -15.48 21.52 -6.76
N ALA A 251 -16.29 20.51 -7.07
CA ALA A 251 -15.92 19.10 -6.91
C ALA A 251 -14.71 18.67 -7.78
N PRO A 252 -14.72 18.90 -9.11
CA PRO A 252 -13.55 18.65 -9.95
C PRO A 252 -12.34 19.49 -9.54
N ALA A 253 -12.53 20.76 -9.16
CA ALA A 253 -11.44 21.62 -8.72
C ALA A 253 -10.75 21.07 -7.46
N LEU A 254 -11.51 20.58 -6.48
CA LEU A 254 -10.96 19.92 -5.29
C LEU A 254 -10.18 18.66 -5.66
N ALA A 255 -10.72 17.82 -6.54
CA ALA A 255 -10.03 16.61 -6.98
C ALA A 255 -8.71 16.93 -7.71
N LEU A 256 -8.70 17.92 -8.60
CA LEU A 256 -7.50 18.37 -9.33
C LEU A 256 -6.46 18.99 -8.39
N LEU A 257 -6.88 19.83 -7.44
CA LEU A 257 -6.00 20.35 -6.40
C LEU A 257 -5.38 19.20 -5.59
N GLY A 258 -6.20 18.24 -5.18
CA GLY A 258 -5.75 17.06 -4.47
C GLY A 258 -4.72 16.24 -5.27
N THR A 259 -4.95 16.05 -6.57
CA THR A 259 -4.00 15.40 -7.49
C THR A 259 -2.69 16.18 -7.59
N GLY A 260 -2.75 17.51 -7.65
CA GLY A 260 -1.54 18.35 -7.64
C GLY A 260 -0.73 18.19 -6.35
N LEU A 261 -1.38 18.25 -5.18
CA LEU A 261 -0.71 18.09 -3.88
C LEU A 261 -0.09 16.70 -3.72
N TYR A 262 -0.83 15.65 -4.07
CA TYR A 262 -0.37 14.27 -3.96
C TYR A 262 0.74 13.97 -4.97
N GLY A 263 0.55 14.38 -6.23
CA GLY A 263 1.54 14.23 -7.30
C GLY A 263 2.85 14.96 -6.98
N ALA A 264 2.78 16.16 -6.39
CA ALA A 264 3.98 16.89 -5.94
C ALA A 264 4.79 16.10 -4.89
N VAL A 265 4.13 15.36 -3.99
CA VAL A 265 4.84 14.48 -3.04
C VAL A 265 5.57 13.37 -3.78
N VAL A 266 4.90 12.70 -4.72
CA VAL A 266 5.49 11.61 -5.52
C VAL A 266 6.68 12.12 -6.35
N LEU A 267 6.53 13.27 -7.00
CA LEU A 267 7.58 13.89 -7.81
C LEU A 267 8.80 14.29 -6.96
N ARG A 268 8.60 14.89 -5.78
CA ARG A 268 9.71 15.21 -4.86
C ARG A 268 10.44 13.96 -4.40
N MET A 269 9.72 12.86 -4.15
CA MET A 269 10.33 11.58 -3.79
C MET A 269 11.15 11.00 -4.94
N LEU A 270 10.59 10.94 -6.16
CA LEU A 270 11.28 10.47 -7.36
C LEU A 270 12.52 11.31 -7.68
N HIS A 271 12.41 12.63 -7.59
CA HIS A 271 13.54 13.55 -7.79
C HIS A 271 14.66 13.30 -6.77
N ALA A 272 14.31 13.17 -5.48
CA ALA A 272 15.29 12.87 -4.44
C ALA A 272 15.99 11.52 -4.69
N TRP A 273 15.24 10.48 -5.05
CA TRP A 273 15.82 9.19 -5.41
C TRP A 273 16.75 9.29 -6.62
N TYR A 274 16.32 9.93 -7.70
CA TYR A 274 17.14 10.06 -8.90
C TYR A 274 18.43 10.83 -8.62
N SER A 275 18.35 11.92 -7.85
CA SER A 275 19.53 12.69 -7.44
C SER A 275 20.54 11.89 -6.61
N ARG A 276 20.06 10.85 -5.89
CA ARG A 276 20.87 10.07 -4.95
C ARG A 276 21.39 8.76 -5.53
N PHE A 277 20.54 8.04 -6.26
CA PHE A 277 20.77 6.68 -6.72
C PHE A 277 20.97 6.61 -8.25
N GLY A 278 20.59 7.67 -8.99
CA GLY A 278 20.84 7.79 -10.42
C GLY A 278 20.37 6.59 -11.23
N ARG A 279 21.31 6.00 -11.97
CA ARG A 279 21.04 4.89 -12.91
C ARG A 279 20.70 3.57 -12.22
N ASP A 280 21.00 3.41 -10.92
CA ASP A 280 20.66 2.20 -10.17
C ASP A 280 19.14 1.95 -10.11
N LEU A 281 18.36 3.02 -10.26
CA LEU A 281 16.89 2.98 -10.35
C LEU A 281 16.36 2.40 -11.66
N LEU A 282 17.19 2.34 -12.70
CA LEU A 282 16.82 1.98 -14.06
C LEU A 282 17.42 0.66 -14.53
N LEU A 283 18.07 -0.08 -13.62
CA LEU A 283 18.66 -1.37 -13.94
C LEU A 283 17.59 -2.40 -14.33
N LEU A 284 17.96 -3.36 -15.18
CA LEU A 284 17.05 -4.44 -15.59
C LEU A 284 16.79 -5.47 -14.49
N HIS A 285 17.59 -5.45 -13.42
CA HIS A 285 17.55 -6.40 -12.31
C HIS A 285 17.48 -5.66 -10.97
N GLY A 286 16.99 -6.35 -9.95
CA GLY A 286 16.87 -5.79 -8.62
C GLY A 286 15.43 -5.45 -8.25
N ALA A 287 15.19 -5.32 -6.95
CA ALA A 287 13.90 -4.87 -6.44
C ALA A 287 13.72 -3.36 -6.61
N ALA A 288 14.79 -2.56 -6.47
CA ALA A 288 14.71 -1.11 -6.54
C ALA A 288 14.12 -0.59 -7.86
N PRO A 289 14.54 -1.05 -9.06
CA PRO A 289 13.89 -0.65 -10.31
C PRO A 289 12.41 -1.03 -10.41
N SER A 290 12.00 -2.17 -9.85
CA SER A 290 10.58 -2.56 -9.78
C SER A 290 9.76 -1.61 -8.89
N LEU A 291 10.34 -1.17 -7.77
CA LEU A 291 9.73 -0.19 -6.86
C LEU A 291 9.70 1.22 -7.46
N THR A 292 10.71 1.59 -8.25
CA THR A 292 10.70 2.81 -9.05
C THR A 292 9.60 2.76 -10.11
N ALA A 293 9.47 1.66 -10.85
CA ALA A 293 8.41 1.45 -11.83
C ALA A 293 7.02 1.55 -11.18
N ALA A 294 6.82 0.96 -10.00
CA ALA A 294 5.59 1.11 -9.23
C ALA A 294 5.28 2.58 -8.94
N THR A 295 6.28 3.34 -8.46
CA THR A 295 6.12 4.76 -8.12
C THR A 295 5.76 5.60 -9.34
N LEU A 296 6.39 5.32 -10.49
CA LEU A 296 6.04 5.93 -11.76
C LEU A 296 4.64 5.53 -12.22
N GLY A 297 4.21 4.30 -11.97
CA GLY A 297 2.85 3.83 -12.21
C GLY A 297 1.82 4.60 -11.41
N LEU A 298 2.06 4.81 -10.11
CA LEU A 298 1.19 5.65 -9.27
C LEU A 298 1.08 7.08 -9.83
N LEU A 299 2.20 7.67 -10.23
CA LEU A 299 2.23 9.01 -10.83
C LEU A 299 1.45 9.06 -12.16
N GLY A 300 1.66 8.07 -13.04
CA GLY A 300 0.94 7.97 -14.31
C GLY A 300 -0.56 7.79 -14.10
N MET A 301 -0.98 6.93 -13.15
CA MET A 301 -2.40 6.75 -12.82
C MET A 301 -3.04 8.01 -12.21
N LEU A 302 -2.29 8.82 -11.46
CA LEU A 302 -2.77 10.13 -11.00
C LEU A 302 -3.01 11.08 -12.17
N ALA A 303 -2.11 11.12 -13.15
CA ALA A 303 -2.27 11.95 -14.36
C ALA A 303 -3.48 11.50 -15.20
N LEU A 304 -3.63 10.19 -15.41
CA LEU A 304 -4.78 9.62 -16.13
C LEU A 304 -6.09 9.81 -15.37
N GLY A 305 -6.06 9.73 -14.03
CA GLY A 305 -7.20 10.05 -13.18
C GLY A 305 -7.61 11.53 -13.28
N ALA A 306 -6.66 12.46 -13.38
CA ALA A 306 -6.96 13.87 -13.64
C ALA A 306 -7.58 14.08 -15.03
N ALA A 307 -7.04 13.43 -16.07
CA ALA A 307 -7.60 13.45 -17.42
C ALA A 307 -9.03 12.89 -17.44
N HIS A 308 -9.29 11.80 -16.72
CA HIS A 308 -10.65 11.28 -16.51
C HIS A 308 -11.55 12.31 -15.80
N GLY A 309 -11.06 12.95 -14.74
CA GLY A 309 -11.82 13.95 -13.97
C GLY A 309 -12.25 15.18 -14.76
N VAL A 310 -11.53 15.53 -15.84
CA VAL A 310 -11.92 16.59 -16.79
C VAL A 310 -12.68 16.08 -18.02
N GLY A 311 -13.00 14.78 -18.07
CA GLY A 311 -13.82 14.16 -19.11
C GLY A 311 -13.06 13.68 -20.35
N TRP A 312 -11.72 13.63 -20.32
CA TRP A 312 -10.91 13.21 -21.48
C TRP A 312 -10.77 11.69 -21.63
N LEU A 313 -10.94 10.94 -20.54
CA LEU A 313 -10.77 9.48 -20.52
C LEU A 313 -11.93 8.77 -19.82
N PRO A 314 -12.24 7.51 -20.19
CA PRO A 314 -13.23 6.70 -19.50
C PRO A 314 -12.74 6.24 -18.12
N ALA A 315 -13.67 6.07 -17.17
CA ALA A 315 -13.33 5.63 -15.80
C ALA A 315 -13.03 4.13 -15.68
N ARG A 316 -13.68 3.32 -16.54
CA ARG A 316 -13.78 1.87 -16.37
C ARG A 316 -12.43 1.14 -16.27
N PRO A 317 -11.42 1.42 -17.12
CA PRO A 317 -10.17 0.67 -17.07
C PRO A 317 -9.23 1.08 -15.93
N ALA A 318 -9.50 2.20 -15.24
CA ALA A 318 -8.57 2.81 -14.29
C ALA A 318 -8.19 1.89 -13.12
N VAL A 319 -9.10 1.06 -12.62
CA VAL A 319 -8.80 0.11 -11.53
C VAL A 319 -7.84 -0.98 -12.00
N ALA A 320 -8.07 -1.53 -13.20
CA ALA A 320 -7.18 -2.53 -13.79
C ALA A 320 -5.78 -1.93 -14.04
N GLY A 321 -5.75 -0.73 -14.62
CA GLY A 321 -4.52 0.04 -14.80
C GLY A 321 -3.75 0.27 -13.52
N PHE A 322 -4.44 0.67 -12.44
CA PHE A 322 -3.82 0.86 -11.12
C PHE A 322 -3.22 -0.44 -10.57
N VAL A 323 -3.94 -1.56 -10.70
CA VAL A 323 -3.43 -2.88 -10.29
C VAL A 323 -2.16 -3.24 -11.07
N VAL A 324 -2.17 -3.05 -12.39
CA VAL A 324 -1.08 -3.50 -13.26
C VAL A 324 0.12 -2.56 -13.24
N ALA A 325 -0.08 -1.24 -13.35
CA ALA A 325 1.00 -0.26 -13.43
C ALA A 325 1.67 0.01 -12.08
N PHE A 326 0.92 -0.08 -10.97
CA PHE A 326 1.43 0.27 -9.65
C PHE A 326 1.54 -0.93 -8.71
N LEU A 327 0.46 -1.66 -8.46
CA LEU A 327 0.46 -2.70 -7.42
C LEU A 327 1.31 -3.91 -7.76
N LEU A 328 1.21 -4.43 -8.99
CA LEU A 328 2.00 -5.61 -9.38
C LEU A 328 3.52 -5.34 -9.30
N PRO A 329 4.07 -4.23 -9.83
CA PRO A 329 5.47 -3.89 -9.64
C PRO A 329 5.85 -3.68 -8.17
N LEU A 330 4.96 -3.07 -7.37
CA LEU A 330 5.18 -2.82 -5.95
C LEU A 330 5.31 -4.12 -5.16
N VAL A 331 4.27 -4.97 -5.23
CA VAL A 331 4.19 -6.24 -4.49
C VAL A 331 5.27 -7.18 -4.97
N SER A 332 5.50 -7.28 -6.28
CA SER A 332 6.55 -8.13 -6.84
C SER A 332 7.95 -7.70 -6.39
N GLY A 333 8.28 -6.41 -6.45
CA GLY A 333 9.57 -5.88 -6.02
C GLY A 333 9.79 -6.02 -4.51
N ALA A 334 8.79 -5.65 -3.70
CA ALA A 334 8.87 -5.73 -2.24
C ALA A 334 8.98 -7.19 -1.76
N ALA A 335 8.13 -8.09 -2.28
CA ALA A 335 8.17 -9.50 -1.92
C ALA A 335 9.49 -10.15 -2.35
N ALA A 336 10.00 -9.87 -3.55
CA ALA A 336 11.28 -10.41 -4.00
C ALA A 336 12.45 -10.04 -3.07
N HIS A 337 12.42 -8.85 -2.48
CA HIS A 337 13.45 -8.40 -1.54
C HIS A 337 13.26 -8.92 -0.10
N LEU A 338 12.02 -8.93 0.39
CA LEU A 338 11.70 -9.20 1.80
C LEU A 338 11.43 -10.68 2.10
N LEU A 339 10.93 -11.44 1.12
CA LEU A 339 10.59 -12.86 1.28
C LEU A 339 11.73 -13.71 1.86
N PRO A 340 13.01 -13.54 1.46
CA PRO A 340 14.10 -14.27 2.09
C PRO A 340 14.17 -14.05 3.61
N VAL A 341 13.99 -12.80 4.07
CA VAL A 341 14.02 -12.46 5.50
C VAL A 341 12.81 -13.01 6.23
N TRP A 342 11.66 -13.05 5.57
CA TRP A 342 10.45 -13.63 6.17
C TRP A 342 10.56 -15.15 6.32
N LEU A 343 11.14 -15.83 5.33
CA LEU A 343 11.34 -17.28 5.35
C LEU A 343 12.41 -17.72 6.35
N ARG A 344 13.50 -16.93 6.49
CA ARG A 344 14.56 -17.19 7.48
C ARG A 344 14.90 -15.89 8.21
N PRO A 345 14.17 -15.56 9.30
CA PRO A 345 14.48 -14.38 10.09
C PRO A 345 15.90 -14.45 10.67
N GLY A 346 16.58 -13.30 10.76
CA GLY A 346 17.90 -13.17 11.38
C GLY A 346 18.97 -12.58 10.46
N VAL A 347 20.24 -12.87 10.79
CA VAL A 347 21.41 -12.33 10.09
C VAL A 347 21.37 -12.67 8.61
N GLN A 348 21.56 -11.64 7.78
CA GLN A 348 21.61 -11.78 6.33
C GLN A 348 22.89 -12.50 5.93
N GLY A 349 22.75 -13.61 5.22
CA GLY A 349 23.86 -14.48 4.79
C GLY A 349 23.77 -14.90 3.32
N PRO A 350 24.66 -15.80 2.86
CA PRO A 350 24.73 -16.22 1.45
C PRO A 350 23.41 -16.76 0.91
N TRP A 351 22.65 -17.51 1.72
CA TRP A 351 21.33 -18.03 1.34
C TRP A 351 20.33 -16.91 0.99
N HIS A 352 20.33 -15.83 1.78
CA HIS A 352 19.44 -14.69 1.55
C HIS A 352 19.79 -13.99 0.23
N GLN A 353 21.08 -13.78 -0.01
CA GLN A 353 21.55 -13.11 -1.23
C GLN A 353 21.30 -13.96 -2.48
N ALA A 354 21.51 -15.28 -2.39
CA ALA A 354 21.21 -16.20 -3.49
C ALA A 354 19.72 -16.18 -3.86
N LEU A 355 18.83 -16.21 -2.86
CA LEU A 355 17.38 -16.16 -3.12
C LEU A 355 16.95 -14.79 -3.66
N ARG A 356 17.45 -13.67 -3.11
CA ARG A 356 17.21 -12.33 -3.68
C ARG A 356 17.69 -12.24 -5.13
N GLY A 357 18.89 -12.75 -5.42
CA GLY A 357 19.44 -12.75 -6.78
C GLY A 357 18.52 -13.46 -7.77
N LYS A 358 17.91 -14.60 -7.37
CA LYS A 358 16.95 -15.33 -8.20
C LYS A 358 15.63 -14.58 -8.37
N LEU A 359 15.02 -14.09 -7.27
CA LEU A 359 13.70 -13.45 -7.29
C LEU A 359 13.72 -12.06 -7.96
N CYS A 360 14.82 -11.32 -7.79
CA CYS A 360 15.02 -9.99 -8.35
C CYS A 360 15.61 -10.03 -9.77
N ARG A 361 15.94 -11.21 -10.30
CA ARG A 361 16.37 -11.35 -11.70
C ARG A 361 15.26 -10.86 -12.61
N TRP A 362 15.61 -9.98 -13.54
CA TRP A 362 14.67 -9.27 -14.42
C TRP A 362 13.60 -8.42 -13.70
N GLY A 363 13.81 -8.07 -12.43
CA GLY A 363 12.87 -7.28 -11.64
C GLY A 363 12.55 -5.93 -12.27
N GLY A 364 13.56 -5.24 -12.81
CA GLY A 364 13.37 -3.96 -13.51
C GLY A 364 12.63 -4.12 -14.84
N ALA A 365 13.01 -5.11 -15.66
CA ALA A 365 12.31 -5.39 -16.92
C ALA A 365 10.83 -5.75 -16.70
N ARG A 366 10.54 -6.60 -15.71
CA ARG A 366 9.16 -6.94 -15.31
C ARG A 366 8.40 -5.72 -14.83
N GLY A 367 9.03 -4.89 -13.98
CA GLY A 367 8.42 -3.66 -13.47
C GLY A 367 8.07 -2.67 -14.59
N LEU A 368 8.98 -2.47 -15.55
CA LEU A 368 8.75 -1.60 -16.71
C LEU A 368 7.64 -2.12 -17.62
N LEU A 369 7.63 -3.43 -17.90
CA LEU A 369 6.59 -4.05 -18.71
C LEU A 369 5.20 -3.84 -18.09
N LEU A 370 5.07 -4.13 -16.79
CA LEU A 370 3.83 -3.93 -16.04
C LEU A 370 3.40 -2.46 -16.00
N LEU A 371 4.35 -1.54 -15.80
CA LEU A 371 4.10 -0.10 -15.89
C LEU A 371 3.47 0.27 -17.24
N LEU A 372 4.12 -0.09 -18.34
CA LEU A 372 3.67 0.28 -19.69
C LEU A 372 2.31 -0.36 -20.03
N ILE A 373 2.13 -1.64 -19.71
CA ILE A 373 0.87 -2.35 -19.95
C ILE A 373 -0.27 -1.70 -19.15
N GLY A 374 -0.07 -1.41 -17.87
CA GLY A 374 -1.13 -0.83 -17.04
C GLY A 374 -1.53 0.58 -17.47
N LEU A 375 -0.56 1.40 -17.92
CA LEU A 375 -0.85 2.71 -18.50
C LEU A 375 -1.62 2.57 -19.82
N LEU A 376 -1.24 1.63 -20.68
CA LEU A 376 -1.94 1.36 -21.94
C LEU A 376 -3.38 0.88 -21.69
N ILE A 377 -3.58 -0.06 -20.76
CA ILE A 377 -4.92 -0.54 -20.37
C ILE A 377 -5.82 0.62 -19.97
N THR A 378 -5.29 1.64 -19.29
CA THR A 378 -6.08 2.78 -18.82
C THR A 378 -6.49 3.74 -19.94
N LEU A 379 -5.71 3.78 -21.03
CA LEU A 379 -5.94 4.68 -22.16
C LEU A 379 -6.96 4.14 -23.17
N VAL A 380 -7.24 2.84 -23.14
CA VAL A 380 -8.17 2.12 -24.03
C VAL A 380 -9.43 1.78 -23.27
#